data_AF-A0A843JZC2-F1
#
_entry.id   AF-A0A843JZC2-F1
#
_cell.length_a   1.000
_cell.length_b   1.000
_cell.length_c   1.000
_cell.angle_alpha   90.00
_cell.angle_beta   90.00
_cell.angle_gamma   90.00
#
_symmetry.space_group_name_H-M   'P 1'
#
loop_
_entity.id
_entity.type
_entity.pdbx_description
1 polymer ?
#
loop_
_entity_poly.entity_id
_entity_poly.type
_entity_poly.pdbx_seq_one_letter_code
_entity_poly.pdbx_strand_id
1 'polypeptide(L)'
;MSDKINSTGQILPDVRYTDDPEELRLLKKPIGKWGRMWQDWIESTYPGEVDIYVMAAKWQIIPRQIDEKAEKRWFELDELYHRDNPRPSNDFNEILQWETACKLWVENLILKEIIFVRYDVEL
;
A
#
# COMPACT_ATOMS: atom_id res chain seq x y z
N MET A 1 -1.37 32.14 8.66
CA MET A 1 -0.94 31.37 7.47
C MET A 1 0.00 32.26 6.68
N SER A 2 1.18 31.77 6.28
CA SER A 2 2.14 32.56 5.50
C SER A 2 2.00 32.13 4.04
N ASP A 3 1.51 33.03 3.20
CA ASP A 3 1.32 32.76 1.78
C ASP A 3 2.67 32.56 1.10
N LYS A 4 2.83 31.45 0.35
CA LYS A 4 4.04 31.20 -0.42
C LYS A 4 3.98 32.04 -1.69
N ILE A 5 4.91 32.98 -1.85
CA ILE A 5 4.98 33.86 -3.01
C ILE A 5 6.11 33.38 -3.93
N ASN A 6 5.84 33.23 -5.22
CA ASN A 6 6.88 32.86 -6.20
C ASN A 6 7.76 34.07 -6.57
N SER A 7 8.82 33.84 -7.34
CA SER A 7 9.78 34.89 -7.76
C SER A 7 9.15 36.02 -8.60
N THR A 8 7.95 35.82 -9.14
CA THR A 8 7.15 36.80 -9.88
C THR A 8 6.16 37.56 -9.01
N GLY A 9 6.12 37.33 -7.70
CA GLY A 9 5.23 38.02 -6.77
C GLY A 9 3.80 37.46 -6.72
N GLN A 10 3.54 36.31 -7.35
CA GLN A 10 2.24 35.65 -7.33
C GLN A 10 2.10 34.78 -6.07
N ILE A 11 0.96 34.88 -5.40
CA ILE A 11 0.58 33.99 -4.32
C ILE A 11 0.35 32.60 -4.92
N LEU A 12 1.14 31.62 -4.50
CA LEU A 12 0.90 30.22 -4.82
C LEU A 12 -0.28 29.75 -3.98
N PRO A 13 -1.37 29.26 -4.59
CA PRO A 13 -2.45 28.66 -3.83
C PRO A 13 -1.90 27.46 -3.04
N ASP A 14 -2.23 27.37 -1.76
CA ASP A 14 -2.00 26.17 -0.94
C ASP A 14 -2.98 25.09 -1.42
N VAL A 15 -2.70 24.51 -2.59
CA VAL A 15 -3.52 23.43 -3.16
C VAL A 15 -3.24 22.17 -2.36
N ARG A 16 -4.08 21.93 -1.37
CA ARG A 16 -4.06 20.70 -0.60
C ARG A 16 -4.69 19.59 -1.41
N TYR A 17 -4.08 18.41 -1.34
CA TYR A 17 -4.59 17.22 -2.00
C TYR A 17 -5.88 16.71 -1.35
N THR A 18 -6.02 16.94 -0.05
CA THR A 18 -7.15 16.53 0.78
C THR A 18 -7.12 17.34 2.08
N ASP A 19 -8.28 17.53 2.70
CA ASP A 19 -8.41 18.14 4.03
C ASP A 19 -8.55 17.11 5.14
N ASP A 20 -8.66 15.80 4.81
CA ASP A 20 -8.71 14.72 5.80
C ASP A 20 -7.35 14.61 6.53
N PRO A 21 -7.31 14.82 7.87
CA PRO A 21 -6.08 14.70 8.64
C PRO A 21 -5.38 13.34 8.49
N GLU A 22 -6.12 12.26 8.32
CA GLU A 22 -5.57 10.92 8.18
C GLU A 22 -4.93 10.71 6.81
N GLU A 23 -5.56 11.21 5.75
CA GLU A 23 -4.97 11.20 4.41
C GLU A 23 -3.73 12.11 4.35
N LEU A 24 -3.75 13.27 5.02
CA LEU A 24 -2.58 14.12 5.19
C LEU A 24 -1.45 13.41 5.97
N ARG A 25 -1.79 12.56 6.96
CA ARG A 25 -0.81 11.72 7.66
C ARG A 25 -0.20 10.70 6.71
N LEU A 26 -1.01 10.04 5.88
CA LEU A 26 -0.54 9.08 4.88
C LEU A 26 0.39 9.76 3.86
N LEU A 27 0.02 10.93 3.33
CA LEU A 27 0.80 11.67 2.33
C LEU A 27 2.22 12.04 2.79
N LYS A 28 2.47 12.10 4.10
CA LYS A 28 3.82 12.32 4.66
C LYS A 28 4.76 11.13 4.46
N LYS A 29 4.21 9.92 4.26
CA LYS A 29 4.98 8.70 4.01
C LYS A 29 5.17 8.47 2.51
N PRO A 30 6.28 7.85 2.07
CA PRO A 30 6.38 7.36 0.69
C PRO A 30 5.38 6.21 0.46
N ILE A 31 5.07 5.95 -0.81
CA ILE A 31 4.37 4.71 -1.21
C ILE A 31 5.37 3.55 -1.11
N GLY A 32 4.99 2.50 -0.39
CA GLY A 32 5.76 1.28 -0.20
C GLY A 32 5.59 0.25 -1.33
N LYS A 33 6.16 -0.94 -1.11
CA LYS A 33 6.18 -2.04 -2.08
C LYS A 33 4.77 -2.44 -2.51
N TRP A 34 3.84 -2.56 -1.56
CA TRP A 34 2.51 -3.10 -1.82
C TRP A 34 1.62 -2.07 -2.50
N GLY A 35 1.70 -0.82 -2.07
CA GLY A 35 1.03 0.30 -2.73
C GLY A 35 1.50 0.48 -4.17
N ARG A 36 2.81 0.37 -4.44
CA ARG A 36 3.35 0.42 -5.81
C ARG A 36 2.82 -0.74 -6.67
N MET A 37 2.83 -1.95 -6.13
CA MET A 37 2.34 -3.11 -6.86
C MET A 37 0.85 -2.99 -7.21
N TRP A 38 0.04 -2.40 -6.32
CA TRP A 38 -1.35 -2.09 -6.63
C TRP A 38 -1.47 -1.05 -7.75
N GLN A 39 -0.68 0.02 -7.73
CA GLN A 39 -0.67 1.01 -8.81
C GLN A 39 -0.33 0.36 -10.15
N ASP A 40 0.77 -0.41 -10.20
CA ASP A 40 1.20 -1.12 -11.42
C ASP A 40 0.10 -2.09 -11.93
N TRP A 41 -0.62 -2.74 -11.01
CA TRP A 41 -1.72 -3.64 -11.35
C TRP A 41 -2.94 -2.90 -11.90
N ILE A 42 -3.35 -1.77 -11.31
CA ILE A 42 -4.43 -0.93 -11.82
C ILE A 42 -4.07 -0.34 -13.18
N GLU A 43 -2.86 0.22 -13.33
CA GLU A 43 -2.40 0.80 -14.60
C GLU A 43 -2.41 -0.23 -15.74
N SER A 44 -2.00 -1.46 -15.45
CA SER A 44 -1.96 -2.54 -16.45
C SER A 44 -3.31 -3.20 -16.73
N THR A 45 -4.15 -3.37 -15.70
CA THR A 45 -5.39 -4.15 -15.81
C THR A 45 -6.62 -3.27 -16.09
N TYR A 46 -6.63 -2.05 -15.54
CA TYR A 46 -7.75 -1.11 -15.59
C TYR A 46 -7.26 0.33 -15.85
N PRO A 47 -6.58 0.61 -16.98
CA PRO A 47 -5.96 1.91 -17.25
C PRO A 47 -6.95 3.09 -17.17
N GLY A 48 -8.23 2.89 -17.54
CA GLY A 48 -9.27 3.93 -17.43
C GLY A 48 -9.70 4.25 -15.99
N GLU A 49 -9.45 3.37 -15.03
CA GLU A 49 -9.73 3.64 -13.61
C GLU A 49 -8.68 4.57 -13.00
N VAL A 50 -7.48 4.67 -13.57
CA VAL A 50 -6.42 5.59 -13.08
C VAL A 50 -6.94 7.02 -13.04
N ASP A 51 -7.60 7.48 -14.11
CA ASP A 51 -8.17 8.82 -14.18
C ASP A 51 -9.27 9.02 -13.13
N ILE A 52 -10.08 8.00 -12.85
CA ILE A 52 -11.11 8.04 -11.80
C ILE A 52 -10.45 8.22 -10.43
N TYR A 53 -9.41 7.44 -10.11
CA TYR A 53 -8.68 7.59 -8.84
C TYR A 53 -7.96 8.94 -8.72
N VAL A 54 -7.46 9.49 -9.83
CA VAL A 54 -6.82 10.82 -9.86
C VAL A 54 -7.86 11.91 -9.62
N MET A 55 -9.01 11.85 -10.31
CA MET A 55 -10.11 12.80 -10.15
C MET A 55 -10.68 12.78 -8.74
N ALA A 56 -10.80 11.61 -8.12
CA ALA A 56 -11.24 11.45 -6.73
C ALA A 56 -10.17 11.85 -5.69
N ALA A 57 -8.98 12.31 -6.12
CA ALA A 57 -7.82 12.56 -5.25
C ALA A 57 -7.47 11.35 -4.35
N LYS A 58 -7.60 10.13 -4.88
CA LYS A 58 -7.28 8.88 -4.16
C LYS A 58 -6.05 8.15 -4.69
N TRP A 59 -5.57 8.50 -5.89
CA TRP A 59 -4.40 7.87 -6.52
C TRP A 59 -3.13 7.90 -5.66
N GLN A 60 -2.98 8.92 -4.80
CA GLN A 60 -1.88 9.01 -3.84
C GLN A 60 -2.23 8.47 -2.44
N ILE A 61 -3.50 8.24 -2.11
CA ILE A 61 -3.93 7.81 -0.77
C ILE A 61 -4.04 6.30 -0.66
N ILE A 62 -4.85 5.69 -1.53
CA ILE A 62 -5.13 4.23 -1.53
C ILE A 62 -3.86 3.38 -1.47
N PRO A 63 -2.81 3.60 -2.28
CA PRO A 63 -1.62 2.75 -2.22
C PRO A 63 -0.93 2.78 -0.84
N ARG A 64 -1.00 3.91 -0.12
CA ARG A 64 -0.44 4.02 1.23
C ARG A 64 -1.32 3.34 2.28
N GLN A 65 -2.64 3.39 2.11
CA GLN A 65 -3.57 2.60 2.93
C GLN A 65 -3.34 1.10 2.71
N ILE A 66 -3.07 0.69 1.46
CA ILE A 66 -2.70 -0.68 1.10
C ILE A 66 -1.43 -1.10 1.80
N ASP A 67 -0.38 -0.27 1.83
CA ASP A 67 0.85 -0.59 2.54
C ASP A 67 0.58 -0.85 4.04
N GLU A 68 -0.17 0.03 4.72
CA GLU A 68 -0.48 -0.15 6.14
C GLU A 68 -1.40 -1.38 6.39
N LYS A 69 -2.34 -1.67 5.48
CA LYS A 69 -3.21 -2.84 5.56
C LYS A 69 -2.41 -4.14 5.34
N ALA A 70 -1.53 -4.15 4.35
CA ALA A 70 -0.70 -5.29 4.02
C ALA A 70 0.33 -5.59 5.12
N GLU A 71 0.91 -4.56 5.74
CA GLU A 71 1.80 -4.72 6.89
C GLU A 71 1.08 -5.37 8.09
N LYS A 72 -0.10 -4.87 8.45
CA LYS A 72 -0.90 -5.50 9.53
C LYS A 72 -1.24 -6.95 9.20
N ARG A 73 -1.69 -7.20 7.97
CA ARG A 73 -2.06 -8.54 7.50
C ARG A 73 -0.87 -9.48 7.48
N TRP A 74 0.33 -8.98 7.18
CA TRP A 74 1.56 -9.77 7.25
C TRP A 74 1.78 -10.35 8.63
N PHE A 75 1.75 -9.52 9.67
CA PHE A 75 1.97 -9.99 11.05
C PHE A 75 0.92 -11.00 11.49
N GLU A 76 -0.35 -10.77 11.15
CA GLU A 76 -1.42 -11.74 11.44
C GLU A 76 -1.15 -13.11 10.80
N LEU A 77 -0.80 -13.12 9.50
CA LEU A 77 -0.56 -14.34 8.75
C LEU A 77 0.73 -15.04 9.20
N ASP A 78 1.77 -14.28 9.52
CA ASP A 78 3.03 -14.80 10.04
C ASP A 78 2.80 -15.55 11.36
N GLU A 79 2.09 -14.95 12.31
CA GLU A 79 1.70 -15.59 13.57
C GLU A 79 0.85 -16.85 13.36
N LEU A 80 -0.12 -16.79 12.44
CA LEU A 80 -0.95 -17.95 12.09
C LEU A 80 -0.11 -19.09 11.50
N TYR A 81 0.83 -18.78 10.61
CA TYR A 81 1.69 -19.77 10.00
C TYR A 81 2.60 -20.43 11.03
N HIS A 82 3.23 -19.64 11.91
CA HIS A 82 4.09 -20.15 12.98
C HIS A 82 3.33 -21.05 13.97
N ARG A 83 2.07 -20.68 14.29
CA ARG A 83 1.20 -21.50 15.16
C ARG A 83 0.92 -22.87 14.55
N ASP A 84 0.58 -22.91 13.26
CA ASP A 84 0.09 -24.12 12.60
C ASP A 84 1.22 -24.97 11.99
N ASN A 85 2.40 -24.39 11.77
CA ASN A 85 3.55 -25.03 11.14
C ASN A 85 4.80 -24.82 12.00
N PRO A 86 5.08 -25.70 12.98
CA PRO A 86 6.26 -25.56 13.84
C PRO A 86 7.56 -25.47 13.03
N ARG A 87 8.39 -24.47 13.33
CA ARG A 87 9.66 -24.23 12.63
C ARG A 87 10.69 -25.32 12.97
N PRO A 88 11.32 -25.98 11.97
CA PRO A 88 12.46 -26.88 12.19
C PRO A 88 13.66 -26.16 12.84
N SER A 89 14.49 -26.90 13.58
CA SER A 89 15.63 -26.32 14.30
C SER A 89 17.00 -26.90 13.94
N ASN A 90 17.04 -28.05 13.25
CA ASN A 90 18.24 -28.89 13.23
C ASN A 90 18.95 -28.96 11.87
N ASP A 91 18.26 -28.65 10.77
CA ASP A 91 18.83 -28.65 9.41
C ASP A 91 18.60 -27.32 8.70
N PHE A 92 19.64 -26.80 8.06
CA PHE A 92 19.58 -25.52 7.36
C PHE A 92 18.63 -25.55 6.16
N ASN A 93 18.59 -26.65 5.40
CA ASN A 93 17.73 -26.74 4.23
C ASN A 93 16.26 -26.85 4.64
N GLU A 94 15.95 -27.61 5.69
CA GLU A 94 14.61 -27.68 6.26
C GLU A 94 14.13 -26.31 6.77
N ILE A 95 15.01 -25.57 7.46
CA ILE A 95 14.74 -24.19 7.89
C ILE A 95 14.47 -23.28 6.69
N LEU A 96 15.33 -23.32 5.67
CA LEU A 96 15.20 -22.46 4.49
C LEU A 96 13.91 -22.75 3.72
N GLN A 97 13.57 -24.03 3.56
CA GLN A 97 12.32 -24.45 2.92
C GLN A 97 11.11 -23.94 3.70
N TRP A 98 11.14 -24.08 5.03
CA TRP A 98 10.08 -23.60 5.91
C TRP A 98 9.90 -22.08 5.84
N GLU A 99 11.00 -21.31 5.92
CA GLU A 99 10.96 -19.84 5.85
C GLU A 99 10.49 -19.35 4.48
N THR A 100 10.92 -20.02 3.41
CA THR A 100 10.48 -19.73 2.04
C THR A 100 8.99 -20.02 1.88
N ALA A 101 8.51 -21.15 2.40
CA ALA A 101 7.10 -21.52 2.34
C ALA A 101 6.22 -20.54 3.13
N CYS A 102 6.64 -20.15 4.35
CA CYS A 102 5.97 -19.11 5.14
C CYS A 102 5.83 -17.82 4.34
N LYS A 103 6.95 -17.29 3.85
CA LYS A 103 6.98 -16.05 3.07
C LYS A 103 6.06 -16.11 1.86
N LEU A 104 6.16 -17.17 1.05
CA LEU A 104 5.35 -17.32 -0.17
C LEU A 104 3.86 -17.42 0.15
N TRP A 105 3.50 -18.12 1.23
CA TRP A 105 2.11 -18.25 1.65
C TRP A 105 1.54 -16.91 2.11
N VAL A 106 2.26 -16.18 2.97
CA VAL A 106 1.86 -14.83 3.42
C VAL A 106 1.74 -13.87 2.24
N GLU A 107 2.76 -13.80 1.37
CA GLU A 107 2.75 -12.93 0.19
C GLU A 107 1.58 -13.27 -0.75
N ASN A 108 1.30 -14.55 -0.99
CA ASN A 108 0.20 -14.96 -1.87
C ASN A 108 -1.17 -14.49 -1.36
N LEU A 109 -1.40 -14.56 -0.06
CA LEU A 109 -2.66 -14.12 0.54
C LEU A 109 -2.79 -12.60 0.49
N ILE A 110 -1.74 -11.85 0.83
CA ILE A 110 -1.76 -10.38 0.72
C ILE A 110 -2.03 -9.94 -0.72
N LEU A 111 -1.40 -10.60 -1.70
CA LEU A 111 -1.63 -10.29 -3.11
C LEU A 111 -3.10 -10.43 -3.49
N LYS A 112 -3.74 -11.55 -3.10
CA LYS A 112 -5.13 -11.84 -3.45
C LYS A 112 -6.15 -11.01 -2.66
N GLU A 113 -5.92 -10.81 -1.37
CA GLU A 113 -6.88 -10.19 -0.46
C GLU A 113 -6.81 -8.65 -0.45
N ILE A 114 -5.66 -8.07 -0.85
CA ILE A 114 -5.39 -6.64 -0.68
C ILE A 114 -4.94 -5.99 -2.00
N ILE A 115 -3.98 -6.59 -2.71
CA ILE A 115 -3.31 -5.88 -3.82
C ILE A 115 -4.07 -6.04 -5.13
N PHE A 116 -4.58 -7.23 -5.44
CA PHE A 116 -5.33 -7.46 -6.67
C PHE A 116 -6.84 -7.27 -6.45
N VAL A 117 -7.17 -6.14 -5.83
CA VAL A 117 -8.53 -5.73 -5.47
C VAL A 117 -8.74 -4.28 -5.91
N ARG A 118 -9.89 -4.01 -6.51
CA ARG A 118 -10.31 -2.63 -6.82
C ARG A 118 -10.91 -1.97 -5.59
N TYR A 119 -10.64 -0.70 -5.42
CA TYR A 119 -11.11 0.08 -4.29
C TYR A 119 -12.14 1.07 -4.80
N ASP A 120 -13.34 1.05 -4.22
CA ASP A 120 -14.38 1.99 -4.62
C ASP A 120 -14.00 3.41 -4.19
N VAL A 121 -14.26 4.38 -5.05
CA VAL A 121 -14.07 5.80 -4.76
C VAL A 121 -15.36 6.56 -5.08
N GLU A 122 -15.72 7.46 -4.16
CA GLU A 122 -16.81 8.42 -4.40
C GLU A 122 -16.25 9.60 -5.20
N LEU A 123 -16.98 10.00 -6.24
CA LEU A 123 -16.66 11.13 -7.12
C LEU A 123 -17.42 12.40 -6.72
#